data_AF-A0A957W1V0-F1
#
_entry.id   AF-A0A957W1V0-F1
#
_cell.length_a   1.000
_cell.length_b   1.000
_cell.length_c   1.000
_cell.angle_alpha   90.00
_cell.angle_beta   90.00
_cell.angle_gamma   90.00
#
_symmetry.space_group_name_H-M   'P 1'
#
loop_
_entity.id
_entity.type
_entity.pdbx_description
1 polymer ?
#
loop_
_entity_poly.entity_id
_entity_poly.type
_entity_poly.pdbx_seq_one_letter_code
_entity_poly.pdbx_strand_id
1 'polypeptide(L)'
;HNFPKDVLTSLLCALQEGWVLLKVRPKVLLNGGAGIGVPVSILSRLLGVKVIYLENSCRVYTLSMTGKIMYYVAHLFFVQWQPLKEKYVKTIYAGRLA
;
A
#
# COMPACT_ATOMS: atom_id res chain seq x y z
N HIS A 1 -6.08 3.33 -25.46
CA HIS A 1 -5.61 3.59 -24.08
C HIS A 1 -5.96 5.05 -23.76
N ASN A 2 -7.11 5.30 -23.11
CA ASN A 2 -7.64 6.66 -22.92
C ASN A 2 -7.11 7.24 -21.61
N PHE A 3 -5.83 7.62 -21.65
CA PHE A 3 -5.07 8.20 -20.53
C PHE A 3 -5.84 9.19 -19.63
N PRO A 4 -6.64 10.15 -20.14
CA PRO A 4 -7.38 11.07 -19.28
C PRO A 4 -8.53 10.43 -18.48
N LYS A 5 -9.17 9.38 -19.00
CA LYS A 5 -10.27 8.70 -18.32
C LYS A 5 -9.78 7.83 -17.16
N ASP A 6 -8.61 7.21 -17.34
CA ASP A 6 -7.99 6.34 -16.33
C ASP A 6 -7.51 7.15 -15.11
N VAL A 7 -6.97 8.36 -15.36
CA VAL A 7 -6.58 9.31 -14.31
C VAL A 7 -7.80 9.81 -13.55
N LEU A 8 -8.88 10.20 -14.25
CA LEU A 8 -10.11 10.67 -13.62
C LEU A 8 -10.74 9.59 -12.74
N THR A 9 -10.80 8.36 -13.24
CA THR A 9 -11.35 7.22 -12.50
C THR A 9 -10.53 6.93 -11.24
N SER A 10 -9.20 6.99 -11.34
CA SER A 10 -8.31 6.80 -10.18
C SER A 10 -8.48 7.90 -9.11
N LEU A 11 -8.68 9.15 -9.53
CA LEU A 11 -8.96 10.27 -8.63
C LEU A 11 -10.33 10.10 -7.94
N LEU A 12 -11.35 9.69 -8.67
CA LEU A 12 -12.68 9.43 -8.11
C LEU A 12 -12.65 8.28 -7.10
N CYS A 13 -11.94 7.18 -7.39
CA CYS A 13 -11.74 6.09 -6.44
C CYS A 13 -11.03 6.58 -5.17
N ALA A 14 -9.97 7.39 -5.30
CA ALA A 14 -9.26 7.94 -4.14
C ALA A 14 -10.17 8.86 -3.28
N LEU A 15 -11.04 9.65 -3.90
CA LEU A 15 -12.02 10.49 -3.18
C LEU A 15 -13.07 9.65 -2.46
N GLN A 16 -13.61 8.61 -3.11
CA GLN A 16 -14.57 7.69 -2.51
C GLN A 16 -13.96 6.94 -1.32
N GLU A 17 -12.76 6.39 -1.49
CA GLU A 17 -12.01 5.72 -0.42
C GLU A 17 -11.72 6.68 0.74
N GLY A 18 -11.37 7.93 0.46
CA GLY A 18 -11.18 8.97 1.48
C GLY A 18 -12.46 9.27 2.26
N TRP A 19 -13.62 9.33 1.59
CA TRP A 19 -14.90 9.52 2.27
C TRP A 19 -15.27 8.31 3.15
N VAL A 20 -15.08 7.09 2.64
CA VAL A 20 -15.30 5.85 3.41
C VAL A 20 -14.40 5.82 4.63
N LEU A 21 -13.13 6.20 4.49
CA LEU A 21 -12.17 6.27 5.59
C LEU A 21 -12.64 7.20 6.72
N LEU A 22 -13.16 8.39 6.38
CA LEU A 22 -13.69 9.34 7.36
C LEU A 22 -14.97 8.85 8.04
N LYS A 23 -15.82 8.11 7.30
CA LYS A 23 -17.11 7.60 7.79
C LYS A 23 -16.95 6.35 8.67
N VAL A 24 -16.12 5.40 8.23
CA VAL A 24 -15.91 4.11 8.92
C VAL A 24 -14.88 4.23 10.04
N ARG A 25 -13.89 5.12 9.90
CA ARG A 25 -12.76 5.28 10.83
C ARG A 25 -12.14 3.94 11.25
N PRO A 26 -11.59 3.17 10.29
CA PRO A 26 -11.01 1.88 10.58
C PRO A 26 -9.83 2.03 11.56
N LYS A 27 -9.62 1.03 12.42
CA LYS A 27 -8.43 0.97 13.28
C LYS A 27 -7.17 0.58 12.50
N VAL A 28 -7.35 -0.20 11.44
CA VAL A 28 -6.28 -0.75 10.60
C VAL A 28 -6.70 -0.71 9.13
N LEU A 29 -5.80 -0.28 8.26
CA LEU A 29 -5.92 -0.36 6.81
C LEU A 29 -4.91 -1.36 6.26
N LEU A 30 -5.36 -2.30 5.42
CA LEU A 30 -4.51 -3.27 4.74
C LEU A 30 -4.47 -2.94 3.24
N ASN A 31 -3.27 -2.72 2.70
CA ASN A 31 -3.04 -2.45 1.29
C ASN A 31 -2.17 -3.54 0.67
N GLY A 32 -2.72 -4.29 -0.28
CA GLY A 32 -2.07 -5.41 -0.97
C GLY A 32 -1.21 -5.04 -2.18
N GLY A 33 -0.77 -3.78 -2.30
CA GLY A 33 0.08 -3.35 -3.41
C GLY A 33 -0.63 -2.62 -4.55
N ALA A 34 -1.92 -2.32 -4.40
CA ALA A 34 -2.65 -1.52 -5.38
C ALA A 34 -2.12 -0.08 -5.38
N GLY A 35 -1.66 0.41 -6.54
CA GLY A 35 -1.17 1.79 -6.69
C GLY A 35 -2.23 2.85 -6.34
N ILE A 36 -3.50 2.54 -6.60
CA ILE A 36 -4.65 3.39 -6.27
C ILE A 36 -4.82 3.56 -4.76
N GLY A 37 -4.39 2.58 -3.96
CA GLY A 37 -4.49 2.64 -2.50
C GLY A 37 -3.42 3.50 -1.80
N VAL A 38 -2.44 4.04 -2.54
CA VAL A 38 -1.34 4.84 -1.95
C VAL A 38 -1.85 6.15 -1.33
N PRO A 39 -2.64 7.00 -2.03
CA PRO A 39 -3.14 8.25 -1.46
C PRO A 39 -3.97 8.02 -0.20
N VAL A 40 -4.81 6.98 -0.20
CA VAL A 40 -5.68 6.63 0.93
C VAL A 40 -4.87 6.06 2.08
N SER A 41 -3.80 5.32 1.80
CA SER A 41 -2.87 4.86 2.83
C SER A 41 -2.14 6.02 3.51
N ILE A 42 -1.74 7.05 2.74
CA ILE A 42 -1.14 8.27 3.29
C ILE A 42 -2.15 9.00 4.17
N LEU A 43 -3.36 9.22 3.68
CA LEU A 43 -4.44 9.88 4.43
C LEU A 43 -4.78 9.12 5.72
N SER A 44 -4.86 7.80 5.64
CA SER A 44 -5.11 6.92 6.79
C SER A 44 -4.04 7.08 7.86
N ARG A 45 -2.76 7.12 7.47
CA ARG A 45 -1.67 7.36 8.42
C ARG A 45 -1.78 8.73 9.08
N LEU A 46 -2.13 9.77 8.34
CA LEU A 46 -2.31 11.12 8.89
C LEU A 46 -3.48 11.18 9.88
N LEU A 47 -4.52 10.37 9.68
CA LEU A 47 -5.67 10.23 10.57
C LEU A 47 -5.42 9.27 11.75
N GLY A 48 -4.20 8.77 11.94
CA GLY A 48 -3.84 7.88 13.05
C GLY A 48 -4.25 6.42 12.85
N VAL A 49 -4.69 6.03 11.65
CA VAL A 49 -5.01 4.64 11.31
C VAL A 49 -3.72 3.85 11.10
N LYS A 50 -3.65 2.64 11.65
CA LYS A 50 -2.49 1.75 11.41
C LYS A 50 -2.53 1.21 9.99
N VAL A 51 -1.52 1.57 9.20
CA VAL A 51 -1.39 1.13 7.80
C VAL A 51 -0.48 -0.09 7.72
N ILE A 52 -1.02 -1.18 7.20
CA ILE A 52 -0.31 -2.42 6.88
C ILE A 52 -0.22 -2.53 5.36
N TYR A 53 0.99 -2.76 4.85
CA TYR A 53 1.24 -2.96 3.44
C TYR A 53 1.81 -4.34 3.17
N LEU A 54 1.32 -5.00 2.13
CA LEU A 54 1.85 -6.24 1.60
C LEU A 54 2.37 -5.98 0.19
N GLU A 55 3.67 -6.20 -0.02
CA GLU A 55 4.28 -6.10 -1.35
C GLU A 55 3.87 -7.28 -2.23
N ASN A 56 3.76 -7.02 -3.53
CA ASN A 56 3.35 -8.03 -4.50
C ASN A 56 4.36 -9.19 -4.57
N SER A 57 3.83 -10.42 -4.62
CA SER A 57 4.55 -11.69 -4.78
C SER A 57 5.47 -11.75 -5.99
N CYS A 58 5.18 -11.01 -7.06
CA CYS A 58 5.99 -11.03 -8.28
C CYS A 58 7.36 -10.33 -8.12
N ARG A 59 7.58 -9.59 -7.03
CA ARG A 59 8.80 -8.80 -6.81
C ARG A 59 9.77 -9.55 -5.91
N VAL A 60 10.79 -10.16 -6.52
CA VAL A 60 11.78 -10.98 -5.80
C VAL A 60 12.97 -10.18 -5.28
N TYR A 61 13.48 -9.21 -6.06
CA TYR A 61 14.76 -8.52 -5.78
C TYR A 61 14.61 -7.02 -5.50
N THR A 62 13.52 -6.39 -5.95
CA THR A 62 13.30 -4.94 -5.85
C THR A 62 11.85 -4.62 -5.55
N LEU A 63 11.61 -3.61 -4.70
CA LEU A 63 10.26 -3.11 -4.40
C LEU A 63 9.64 -2.45 -5.63
N SER A 64 8.31 -2.53 -5.72
CA SER A 64 7.55 -1.78 -6.71
C SER A 64 7.66 -0.26 -6.46
N MET A 65 7.31 0.57 -7.43
CA MET A 65 7.29 2.02 -7.22
C MET A 65 6.34 2.38 -6.06
N THR A 66 5.16 1.76 -6.03
CA THR A 66 4.22 1.80 -4.92
C THR A 66 4.86 1.33 -3.61
N GLY A 67 5.54 0.19 -3.63
CA GLY A 67 6.23 -0.37 -2.47
C GLY A 67 7.31 0.55 -1.91
N LYS A 68 8.06 1.25 -2.75
CA LYS A 68 9.04 2.26 -2.28
C LYS A 68 8.38 3.41 -1.52
N ILE A 69 7.23 3.89 -1.99
CA ILE A 69 6.47 4.94 -1.29
C ILE A 69 5.91 4.36 0.02
N MET A 70 5.29 3.19 -0.06
CA MET A 70 4.68 2.49 1.07
C MET A 70 5.70 2.03 2.11
N TYR A 71 6.97 1.88 1.75
CA TYR A 71 8.05 1.61 2.70
C TYR A 71 8.16 2.71 3.75
N TYR A 72 7.92 3.98 3.36
CA TYR A 72 7.93 5.11 4.29
C TYR A 72 6.57 5.31 4.95
N VAL A 73 5.46 5.07 4.24
CA VAL A 73 4.09 5.32 4.69
C VAL A 73 3.51 4.20 5.56
N ALA A 74 3.85 2.95 5.34
CA ALA A 74 3.32 1.85 6.12
C ALA A 74 3.96 1.77 7.52
N HIS A 75 3.16 1.35 8.49
CA HIS A 75 3.62 1.01 9.83
C HIS A 75 4.21 -0.40 9.85
N LEU A 76 3.50 -1.35 9.21
CA LEU A 76 3.97 -2.70 8.96
C LEU A 76 4.08 -2.92 7.47
N PHE A 77 5.22 -3.44 7.01
CA PHE A 77 5.48 -3.72 5.61
C PHE A 77 5.86 -5.18 5.47
N PHE A 78 5.03 -5.98 4.81
CA PHE A 78 5.25 -7.40 4.60
C PHE A 78 5.83 -7.68 3.22
N VAL A 79 6.85 -8.54 3.18
CA VAL A 79 7.47 -9.06 1.96
C VAL A 79 7.43 -10.58 1.96
N GLN A 80 7.32 -11.17 0.78
CA GLN A 80 7.27 -12.62 0.63
C GLN A 80 8.63 -13.26 0.32
N TRP A 81 9.62 -12.45 -0.04
CA TRP A 81 10.95 -12.91 -0.45
C TRP A 81 12.01 -12.46 0.54
N GLN A 82 12.86 -13.39 0.96
CA GLN A 82 13.93 -13.15 1.93
C GLN A 82 14.98 -12.13 1.45
N PRO A 83 15.38 -12.11 0.15
CA PRO A 83 16.28 -11.07 -0.36
C PRO A 83 15.74 -9.64 -0.19
N LEU A 84 14.41 -9.44 -0.24
CA LEU A 84 13.81 -8.14 0.04
C LEU A 84 13.94 -7.76 1.51
N LYS A 85 13.83 -8.74 2.42
CA LYS A 85 14.01 -8.50 3.86
C LYS A 85 15.45 -8.10 4.18
N GLU A 86 16.42 -8.77 3.57
CA GLU A 86 17.85 -8.44 3.73
C GLU A 86 18.17 -7.03 3.22
N LYS A 87 17.57 -6.65 2.08
CA LYS A 87 17.78 -5.34 1.47
C LYS A 87 17.03 -4.20 2.17
N TYR A 88 15.85 -4.48 2.72
CA TYR A 88 14.94 -3.50 3.30
C TYR A 88 14.60 -3.88 4.73
N VAL A 89 15.43 -3.43 5.68
CA VAL A 89 15.39 -3.85 7.09
C VAL A 89 14.04 -3.62 7.78
N LYS A 90 13.29 -2.58 7.40
CA LYS A 90 11.96 -2.28 7.99
C LYS A 90 10.88 -3.30 7.60
N THR A 91 11.12 -4.11 6.56
CA THR A 91 10.13 -5.09 6.11
C THR A 91 10.06 -6.30 7.05
N ILE A 92 8.96 -7.04 7.01
CA ILE A 92 8.74 -8.28 7.75
C ILE A 92 8.56 -9.37 6.71
N TYR A 93 9.39 -10.41 6.81
CA TYR A 93 9.26 -11.57 5.93
C TYR A 93 8.04 -12.40 6.37
N ALA A 94 7.07 -12.56 5.48
CA ALA A 94 5.84 -13.32 5.71
C ALA A 94 5.82 -14.66 4.93
N GLY A 95 6.88 -14.98 4.19
CA GLY A 95 6.92 -16.17 3.34
C GLY A 95 5.91 -16.16 2.21
N ARG A 96 5.70 -17.33 1.58
CA ARG A 96 4.63 -17.55 0.61
C ARG A 96 3.31 -17.73 1.36
N LEU A 97 2.40 -16.77 1.19
CA LEU A 97 0.99 -16.99 1.50
C LEU A 97 0.45 -17.95 0.42
N ALA A 98 0.27 -19.21 0.79
CA ALA A 98 -0.33 -20.25 -0.04
C ALA A 98 -1.83 -20.04 -0.21
#